data_AF-A0AA36IYX5-F1
#
_entry.id   AF-A0AA36IYX5-F1
#
_cell.length_a   1.000
_cell.length_b   1.000
_cell.length_c   1.000
_cell.angle_alpha   90.00
_cell.angle_beta   90.00
_cell.angle_gamma   90.00
#
_symmetry.space_group_name_H-M   'P 1'
#
loop_
_entity.id
_entity.type
_entity.pdbx_description
1 polymer ?
#
loop_
_entity_poly.entity_id
_entity_poly.type
_entity_poly.pdbx_seq_one_letter_code
_entity_poly.pdbx_strand_id
1 'polypeptide(L)'
;MMRGQLGHFSPAVLLVLSCFLGSAFSIDTSAWVGAEYQPARSSNQDWLYHWDGYKEEVAREIPMIKQALSFTAFRVFLHSAIYFASPERLMSTMDEFLEICQRSGIRVGFVFFDDCWSHEGLDLQKPCQPTKGLHNHCWMASPQDAERLNGVDHFKPYVQEVVRRFQGDSRVLWWEIFNEPHVTDPYPQGNFSEALRAAAFGWAKALSEKPVISCWNEADDTARGTNTSNAYTELNDAHQYAQPWNGISNAVFKNDTGKMKGGLVTEAGARWYQGTNSDAGSPLTLIDWLKKLRKNPAAKFVPGVMIDWEVMVSNSNTRWHWGGQAQDQEPAIPWHQHLFPDGSPVSYTEAAAIRRYITGKDEFLYFNDFLNDVPNPGSAERFLRLDAPFRPELTLKDGLVEMALWPDTAATVRLKLRHSAEDSYEIALDADKKTLSLSRGGKVRASFNVSSLDCGLLSGGMKELKGAWNLLRALVDGNRVQVWLNPMYPDVFPETLPVPSGPRVPIRAMPPRIDFEDPEPLKEGGLEVTAEGGGFLDYFSVLPPVLYGSDWPGRGVLYS
;
A
#
# COMPACT_ATOMS: atom_id res chain seq x y z
N MET A 1 -11.15 -38.02 57.42
CA MET A 1 -10.30 -37.36 58.45
C MET A 1 -8.88 -37.45 57.91
N MET A 2 -8.08 -36.42 57.66
CA MET A 2 -8.00 -35.04 58.15
C MET A 2 -7.51 -34.12 57.01
N ARG A 3 -7.93 -32.85 57.09
CA ARG A 3 -7.30 -31.70 56.43
C ARG A 3 -6.04 -31.27 57.19
N GLY A 4 -5.06 -30.70 56.49
CA GLY A 4 -3.93 -29.92 57.05
C GLY A 4 -2.65 -30.18 56.23
N GLN A 5 -1.81 -29.22 55.81
CA GLN A 5 -1.64 -27.82 56.20
C GLN A 5 -1.11 -27.03 54.98
N LEU A 6 -1.65 -25.83 54.76
CA LEU A 6 -1.07 -24.80 53.90
C LEU A 6 0.00 -24.04 54.70
N GLY A 7 1.27 -24.22 54.35
CA GLY A 7 2.38 -23.43 54.87
C GLY A 7 2.47 -22.09 54.14
N HIS A 8 2.46 -21.00 54.92
CA HIS A 8 2.67 -19.63 54.47
C HIS A 8 4.11 -19.44 53.95
N PHE A 9 4.27 -18.91 52.73
CA PHE A 9 5.52 -18.31 52.29
C PHE A 9 5.43 -16.78 52.38
N SER A 10 6.47 -16.17 52.95
CA SER A 10 6.62 -14.72 53.11
C SER A 10 6.78 -14.00 51.74
N PRO A 11 6.25 -12.77 51.57
CA PRO A 11 6.33 -12.00 50.31
C PRO A 11 7.77 -11.73 49.83
N ALA A 12 8.77 -11.90 50.68
CA ALA A 12 10.18 -11.64 50.34
C ALA A 12 10.86 -12.77 49.55
N VAL A 13 10.25 -13.96 49.43
CA VAL A 13 10.86 -15.11 48.73
C VAL A 13 10.43 -15.21 47.27
N LEU A 14 9.40 -14.46 46.84
CA LEU A 14 9.00 -14.36 45.44
C LEU A 14 9.84 -13.36 44.62
N LEU A 15 10.77 -12.62 45.25
CA LEU A 15 11.51 -11.53 44.62
C LEU A 15 12.98 -11.87 44.24
N VAL A 16 13.43 -13.12 44.39
CA VAL A 16 14.84 -13.49 44.14
C VAL A 16 14.99 -14.65 43.13
N LEU A 17 13.96 -14.92 42.33
CA LEU A 17 14.01 -15.91 41.24
C LEU A 17 13.75 -15.34 39.83
N SER A 18 13.78 -14.01 39.69
CA SER A 18 13.73 -13.32 38.38
C SER A 18 15.10 -12.82 37.88
N CYS A 19 16.15 -12.94 38.68
CA CYS A 19 17.52 -12.68 38.24
C CYS A 19 18.17 -14.00 37.85
N PHE A 20 17.98 -14.43 36.59
CA PHE A 20 18.86 -15.29 35.77
C PHE A 20 18.01 -15.95 34.68
N LEU A 21 17.68 -15.16 33.65
CA LEU A 21 17.43 -15.54 32.25
C LEU A 21 17.08 -14.23 31.55
N GLY A 22 18.08 -13.59 30.92
CA GLY A 22 17.88 -12.39 30.14
C GLY A 22 17.07 -12.71 28.88
N SER A 23 15.75 -12.66 28.95
CA SER A 23 14.93 -12.46 27.76
C SER A 23 14.99 -10.97 27.43
N ALA A 24 15.73 -10.62 26.37
CA ALA A 24 15.65 -9.27 25.80
C ALA A 24 14.17 -8.94 25.52
N PHE A 25 13.72 -7.74 25.91
CA PHE A 25 12.34 -7.29 25.71
C PHE A 25 12.00 -7.30 24.21
N SER A 26 11.13 -8.21 23.79
CA SER A 26 10.65 -8.27 22.40
C SER A 26 9.49 -7.30 22.18
N ILE A 27 9.57 -6.52 21.11
CA ILE A 27 8.54 -5.60 20.64
C ILE A 27 7.70 -6.32 19.58
N ASP A 28 6.42 -6.52 19.89
CA ASP A 28 5.47 -7.06 18.93
C ASP A 28 4.99 -5.95 17.98
N THR A 29 5.47 -6.04 16.74
CA THR A 29 5.15 -5.15 15.64
C THR A 29 4.07 -5.72 14.73
N SER A 30 3.55 -6.93 14.98
CA SER A 30 2.65 -7.64 14.07
C SER A 30 1.33 -6.93 13.76
N ALA A 31 0.96 -5.97 14.61
CA ALA A 31 -0.20 -5.11 14.46
C ALA A 31 0.11 -3.77 13.77
N TRP A 32 1.36 -3.51 13.37
CA TRP A 32 1.76 -2.30 12.65
C TRP A 32 1.61 -2.61 11.15
N VAL A 33 0.37 -2.53 10.68
CA VAL A 33 0.02 -2.80 9.28
C VAL A 33 -0.49 -1.50 8.68
N GLY A 34 0.22 -1.04 7.67
CA GLY A 34 0.02 0.29 7.14
C GLY A 34 0.58 0.41 5.74
N ALA A 35 0.91 1.64 5.38
CA ALA A 35 1.59 2.02 4.16
C ALA A 35 2.28 3.37 4.45
N GLU A 36 3.07 3.84 3.51
CA GLU A 36 3.45 5.25 3.51
C GLU A 36 2.21 6.13 3.27
N TYR A 37 2.16 7.30 3.94
CA TYR A 37 1.12 8.29 3.73
C TYR A 37 1.69 9.66 3.36
N GLN A 38 1.22 10.17 2.22
CA GLN A 38 1.09 11.59 1.98
C GLN A 38 -0.29 11.92 1.37
N PRO A 39 -0.74 13.18 1.45
CA PRO A 39 -2.01 13.58 0.87
C PRO A 39 -2.05 13.41 -0.66
N ALA A 40 -3.21 13.11 -1.25
CA ALA A 40 -3.29 12.82 -2.69
C ALA A 40 -2.78 13.97 -3.57
N ARG A 41 -2.95 15.23 -3.16
CA ARG A 41 -2.45 16.38 -3.92
C ARG A 41 -0.96 16.66 -3.72
N SER A 42 -0.25 16.05 -2.77
CA SER A 42 1.18 16.32 -2.57
C SER A 42 2.05 15.49 -3.49
N SER A 43 3.21 16.05 -3.83
CA SER A 43 4.20 15.42 -4.69
C SER A 43 5.49 15.06 -3.97
N ASN A 44 5.65 15.56 -2.73
CA ASN A 44 6.73 15.25 -1.78
C ASN A 44 6.33 15.74 -0.37
N GLN A 45 7.26 15.71 0.58
CA GLN A 45 7.09 16.03 2.00
C GLN A 45 6.73 17.51 2.32
N ASP A 46 6.81 18.42 1.34
CA ASP A 46 6.52 19.86 1.52
C ASP A 46 5.09 20.17 1.98
N TRP A 47 4.17 19.21 1.86
CA TRP A 47 2.81 19.32 2.38
C TRP A 47 2.77 19.62 3.88
N LEU A 48 3.79 19.19 4.64
CA LEU A 48 3.94 19.49 6.06
C LEU A 48 4.21 20.99 6.30
N TYR A 49 4.95 21.65 5.41
CA TYR A 49 5.16 23.09 5.46
C TYR A 49 3.89 23.84 5.06
N HIS A 50 3.20 23.33 4.03
CA HIS A 50 1.95 23.87 3.49
C HIS A 50 0.68 23.34 4.20
N TRP A 51 0.78 22.96 5.47
CA TRP A 51 -0.26 22.24 6.21
C TRP A 51 -1.67 22.86 6.11
N ASP A 52 -1.80 24.19 6.18
CA ASP A 52 -3.09 24.87 6.07
C ASP A 52 -3.85 24.52 4.78
N GLY A 53 -3.11 24.28 3.69
CA GLY A 53 -3.65 23.86 2.40
C GLY A 53 -4.06 22.39 2.35
N TYR A 54 -3.57 21.54 3.26
CA TYR A 54 -3.74 20.08 3.28
C TYR A 54 -4.59 19.56 4.43
N LYS A 55 -4.74 20.31 5.52
CA LYS A 55 -5.40 19.85 6.74
C LYS A 55 -6.79 19.24 6.51
N GLU A 56 -7.61 19.88 5.68
CA GLU A 56 -8.96 19.37 5.34
C GLU A 56 -8.92 18.10 4.49
N GLU A 57 -7.95 18.01 3.57
CA GLU A 57 -7.75 16.81 2.76
C GLU A 57 -7.30 15.64 3.65
N VAL A 58 -6.33 15.86 4.53
CA VAL A 58 -5.86 14.83 5.48
C VAL A 58 -6.97 14.39 6.43
N ALA A 59 -7.76 15.35 6.94
CA ALA A 59 -8.91 15.06 7.80
C ALA A 59 -10.00 14.23 7.10
N ARG A 60 -10.07 14.30 5.76
CA ARG A 60 -10.99 13.52 4.93
C ARG A 60 -10.42 12.15 4.55
N GLU A 61 -9.16 12.09 4.14
CA GLU A 61 -8.50 10.88 3.62
C GLU A 61 -8.26 9.83 4.70
N ILE A 62 -7.79 10.23 5.89
CA ILE A 62 -7.42 9.28 6.95
C ILE A 62 -8.61 8.41 7.38
N PRO A 63 -9.83 8.95 7.61
CA PRO A 63 -11.02 8.13 7.82
C PRO A 63 -11.37 7.22 6.62
N MET A 64 -11.22 7.69 5.38
CA MET A 64 -11.45 6.88 4.17
C MET A 64 -10.48 5.69 4.11
N ILE A 65 -9.19 5.93 4.37
CA ILE A 65 -8.16 4.89 4.48
C ILE A 65 -8.53 3.89 5.56
N LYS A 66 -8.95 4.36 6.74
CA LYS A 66 -9.36 3.47 7.83
C LYS A 66 -10.54 2.58 7.44
N GLN A 67 -11.56 3.16 6.81
CA GLN A 67 -12.74 2.43 6.38
C GLN A 67 -12.40 1.40 5.30
N ALA A 68 -11.62 1.78 4.29
CA ALA A 68 -11.33 0.94 3.15
C ALA A 68 -10.28 -0.13 3.43
N LEU A 69 -9.26 0.14 4.24
CA LEU A 69 -8.10 -0.76 4.43
C LEU A 69 -7.94 -1.24 5.87
N SER A 70 -8.60 -0.60 6.84
CA SER A 70 -8.44 -0.91 8.28
C SER A 70 -7.02 -0.72 8.83
N PHE A 71 -6.11 -0.08 8.09
CA PHE A 71 -4.75 0.23 8.51
C PHE A 71 -4.68 0.79 9.94
N THR A 72 -3.56 0.48 10.61
CA THR A 72 -3.29 0.80 12.01
C THR A 72 -2.00 1.60 12.18
N ALA A 73 -1.18 1.67 11.14
CA ALA A 73 0.06 2.42 11.11
C ALA A 73 0.18 3.24 9.82
N PHE A 74 0.89 4.37 9.90
CA PHE A 74 1.45 5.06 8.74
C PHE A 74 2.95 5.24 8.91
N ARG A 75 3.68 5.17 7.80
CA ARG A 75 5.06 5.66 7.67
C ARG A 75 5.00 7.04 7.02
N VAL A 76 5.63 8.05 7.62
CA VAL A 76 5.54 9.44 7.15
C VAL A 76 6.92 10.09 7.16
N PHE A 77 7.31 10.65 6.01
CA PHE A 77 8.57 11.34 5.86
C PHE A 77 8.48 12.78 6.35
N LEU A 78 9.46 13.16 7.15
CA LEU A 78 9.77 14.55 7.52
C LEU A 78 10.87 15.08 6.59
N HIS A 79 11.11 16.38 6.64
CA HIS A 79 12.19 17.00 5.86
C HIS A 79 12.93 18.06 6.67
N SER A 80 14.26 17.98 6.67
CA SER A 80 15.16 18.88 7.43
C SER A 80 14.99 20.36 7.05
N ALA A 81 14.91 20.68 5.75
CA ALA A 81 14.58 22.04 5.28
C ALA A 81 13.31 22.64 5.90
N ILE A 82 12.26 21.83 6.16
CA ILE A 82 11.02 22.32 6.81
C ILE A 82 11.30 22.70 8.26
N TYR A 83 12.07 21.86 8.97
CA TYR A 83 12.51 22.17 10.33
C TYR A 83 13.34 23.46 10.36
N PHE A 84 14.34 23.62 9.49
CA PHE A 84 15.18 24.82 9.50
C PHE A 84 14.45 26.08 9.05
N ALA A 85 13.39 25.96 8.25
CA ALA A 85 12.50 27.07 7.93
C ALA A 85 11.67 27.51 9.14
N SER A 86 11.08 26.55 9.87
CA SER A 86 10.31 26.83 11.09
C SER A 86 10.14 25.57 11.95
N PRO A 87 10.94 25.39 13.01
CA PRO A 87 10.82 24.26 13.91
C PRO A 87 9.43 24.18 14.54
N GLU A 88 8.95 25.30 15.09
CA GLU A 88 7.66 25.39 15.78
C GLU A 88 6.51 24.93 14.87
N ARG A 89 6.50 25.39 13.62
CA ARG A 89 5.47 25.02 12.64
C ARG A 89 5.50 23.54 12.30
N LEU A 90 6.69 22.95 12.11
CA LEU A 90 6.79 21.50 11.88
C LEU A 90 6.21 20.72 13.06
N MET A 91 6.59 21.09 14.29
CA MET A 91 6.10 20.41 15.50
C MET A 91 4.60 20.57 15.70
N SER A 92 4.02 21.75 15.44
CA SER A 92 2.56 21.93 15.50
C SER A 92 1.84 21.13 14.42
N THR A 93 2.36 21.11 13.18
CA THR A 93 1.79 20.29 12.09
C THR A 93 1.81 18.81 12.45
N MET A 94 2.92 18.30 12.97
CA MET A 94 3.02 16.91 13.41
C MET A 94 1.99 16.60 14.50
N ASP A 95 1.79 17.50 15.47
CA ASP A 95 0.81 17.31 16.55
C ASP A 95 -0.62 17.21 16.01
N GLU A 96 -1.02 18.13 15.13
CA GLU A 96 -2.34 18.13 14.48
C GLU A 96 -2.56 16.91 13.57
N PHE A 97 -1.53 16.52 12.81
CA PHE A 97 -1.56 15.32 12.00
C PHE A 97 -1.80 14.06 12.86
N LEU A 98 -1.02 13.92 13.94
CA LEU A 98 -1.17 12.82 14.89
C LEU A 98 -2.56 12.80 15.55
N GLU A 99 -3.16 13.96 15.84
CA GLU A 99 -4.55 14.04 16.32
C GLU A 99 -5.55 13.49 15.30
N ILE A 100 -5.38 13.79 14.01
CA ILE A 100 -6.24 13.25 12.94
C ILE A 100 -6.08 11.73 12.86
N CYS A 101 -4.84 11.22 12.83
CA CYS A 101 -4.55 9.78 12.82
C CYS A 101 -5.19 9.07 14.02
N GLN A 102 -5.05 9.65 15.22
CA GLN A 102 -5.55 9.07 16.46
C GLN A 102 -7.07 8.92 16.47
N ARG A 103 -7.83 9.85 15.85
CA ARG A 103 -9.30 9.73 15.72
C ARG A 103 -9.72 8.52 14.89
N SER A 104 -8.88 8.07 13.95
CA SER A 104 -9.08 6.86 13.15
C SER A 104 -8.37 5.63 13.72
N GLY A 105 -7.74 5.74 14.90
CA GLY A 105 -7.00 4.65 15.53
C GLY A 105 -5.74 4.25 14.76
N ILE A 106 -5.12 5.20 14.06
CA ILE A 106 -3.86 5.02 13.34
C ILE A 106 -2.73 5.68 14.14
N ARG A 107 -1.60 5.00 14.24
CA ARG A 107 -0.36 5.51 14.85
C ARG A 107 0.72 5.70 13.78
N VAL A 108 1.76 6.46 14.05
CA VAL A 108 2.70 6.93 13.02
C VAL A 108 4.13 6.58 13.36
N GLY A 109 4.89 6.12 12.39
CA GLY A 109 6.34 6.16 12.41
C GLY A 109 6.87 7.26 11.51
N PHE A 110 7.84 8.03 12.00
CA PHE A 110 8.39 9.18 11.28
C PHE A 110 9.78 8.90 10.75
N VAL A 111 10.03 9.31 9.50
CA VAL A 111 11.33 9.19 8.82
C VAL A 111 12.02 10.55 8.77
N PHE A 112 13.27 10.66 9.24
CA PHE A 112 14.00 11.94 9.30
C PHE A 112 14.78 12.27 8.04
N PHE A 113 15.51 11.28 7.52
CA PHE A 113 16.43 11.41 6.40
C PHE A 113 16.21 10.34 5.34
N ASP A 114 16.66 10.62 4.13
CA ASP A 114 16.38 9.86 2.91
C ASP A 114 17.39 10.24 1.82
N ASP A 115 17.89 9.25 1.09
CA ASP A 115 18.80 9.43 -0.05
C ASP A 115 18.15 9.20 -1.43
N CYS A 116 16.84 8.93 -1.47
CA CYS A 116 16.04 8.93 -2.70
C CYS A 116 15.36 10.31 -2.88
N TRP A 117 14.92 10.78 -4.04
CA TRP A 117 15.52 10.65 -5.37
C TRP A 117 16.24 11.96 -5.73
N SER A 118 15.63 13.13 -5.51
CA SER A 118 16.20 14.44 -5.90
C SER A 118 16.88 15.16 -4.73
N HIS A 119 18.20 15.35 -4.80
CA HIS A 119 19.00 16.03 -3.76
C HIS A 119 19.12 17.55 -3.95
N GLU A 120 18.51 18.07 -5.02
CA GLU A 120 18.48 19.49 -5.34
C GLU A 120 17.08 19.92 -5.77
N GLY A 121 16.79 21.21 -5.65
CA GLY A 121 15.60 21.83 -6.22
C GLY A 121 14.39 21.89 -5.30
N LEU A 122 14.49 21.48 -4.03
CA LEU A 122 13.44 21.77 -3.06
C LEU A 122 13.29 23.29 -2.87
N ASP A 123 12.09 23.80 -3.10
CA ASP A 123 11.71 25.19 -2.85
C ASP A 123 10.35 25.22 -2.14
N LEU A 124 10.37 25.53 -0.83
CA LEU A 124 9.17 25.63 0.01
C LEU A 124 8.21 26.77 -0.39
N GLN A 125 8.59 27.64 -1.34
CA GLN A 125 7.71 28.67 -1.90
C GLN A 125 7.17 28.28 -3.27
N LYS A 126 7.84 27.35 -3.96
CA LYS A 126 7.49 26.91 -5.31
C LYS A 126 7.48 25.38 -5.41
N PRO A 127 6.36 24.74 -5.04
CA PRO A 127 6.23 23.30 -5.08
C PRO A 127 6.50 22.70 -6.47
N CYS A 128 7.11 21.52 -6.48
CA CYS A 128 7.44 20.80 -7.70
C CYS A 128 6.18 20.36 -8.46
N GLN A 129 6.22 20.51 -9.78
CA GLN A 129 5.17 20.08 -10.71
C GLN A 129 5.49 18.67 -11.21
N PRO A 130 4.67 17.66 -10.89
CA PRO A 130 4.94 16.28 -11.30
C PRO A 130 4.80 16.10 -12.81
N THR A 131 5.77 15.43 -13.42
CA THR A 131 5.74 15.11 -14.85
C THR A 131 5.04 13.77 -15.06
N LYS A 132 3.95 13.74 -15.84
CA LYS A 132 3.22 12.50 -16.21
C LYS A 132 4.19 11.42 -16.69
N GLY A 133 4.03 10.19 -16.19
CA GLY A 133 4.84 9.03 -16.58
C GLY A 133 6.10 8.80 -15.75
N LEU A 134 6.60 9.83 -15.06
CA LEU A 134 7.81 9.73 -14.24
C LEU A 134 7.47 9.42 -12.78
N HIS A 135 7.88 8.24 -12.33
CA HIS A 135 7.75 7.77 -10.95
C HIS A 135 8.56 8.65 -9.98
N ASN A 136 7.94 9.16 -8.91
CA ASN A 136 8.56 10.02 -7.88
C ASN A 136 9.38 11.20 -8.39
N HIS A 137 9.00 11.74 -9.54
CA HIS A 137 9.69 12.87 -10.18
C HIS A 137 9.96 14.06 -9.24
N CYS A 138 9.04 14.33 -8.32
CA CYS A 138 9.10 15.47 -7.43
C CYS A 138 9.55 15.14 -6.01
N TRP A 139 9.88 13.88 -5.71
CA TRP A 139 10.32 13.49 -4.39
C TRP A 139 11.71 14.06 -4.09
N MET A 140 11.84 14.69 -2.92
CA MET A 140 13.02 15.44 -2.52
C MET A 140 13.73 14.74 -1.35
N ALA A 141 15.00 14.43 -1.54
CA ALA A 141 15.86 13.81 -0.53
C ALA A 141 16.09 14.77 0.64
N SER A 142 16.12 14.22 1.85
CA SER A 142 16.43 14.98 3.07
C SER A 142 17.68 14.37 3.73
N PRO A 143 18.81 15.10 3.85
CA PRO A 143 19.00 16.50 3.49
C PRO A 143 19.29 16.74 2.01
N GLN A 144 18.97 17.94 1.52
CA GLN A 144 19.43 18.44 0.22
C GLN A 144 20.94 18.66 0.23
N ASP A 145 21.59 18.59 -0.93
CA ASP A 145 23.06 18.69 -1.05
C ASP A 145 23.66 19.95 -0.43
N ALA A 146 22.95 21.08 -0.56
CA ALA A 146 23.37 22.34 0.04
C ALA A 146 23.38 22.29 1.58
N GLU A 147 22.47 21.52 2.21
CA GLU A 147 22.42 21.35 3.67
C GLU A 147 23.57 20.46 4.17
N ARG A 148 24.00 19.48 3.38
CA ARG A 148 25.10 18.55 3.71
C ARG A 148 26.43 19.27 3.95
N LEU A 149 26.64 20.42 3.30
CA LEU A 149 27.84 21.26 3.45
C LEU A 149 28.05 21.80 4.88
N ASN A 150 27.00 21.83 5.70
CA ASN A 150 27.07 22.29 7.09
C ASN A 150 27.64 21.22 8.05
N GLY A 151 27.87 20.00 7.57
CA GLY A 151 28.35 18.86 8.36
C GLY A 151 27.23 18.19 9.17
N VAL A 152 27.49 16.95 9.63
CA VAL A 152 26.46 16.11 10.28
C VAL A 152 25.86 16.76 11.52
N ASP A 153 26.66 17.43 12.35
CA ASP A 153 26.20 18.04 13.61
C ASP A 153 25.17 19.16 13.41
N HIS A 154 25.07 19.71 12.20
CA HIS A 154 24.02 20.67 11.83
C HIS A 154 22.61 20.11 12.07
N PHE A 155 22.41 18.80 11.87
CA PHE A 155 21.11 18.14 11.95
C PHE A 155 20.76 17.63 13.36
N LYS A 156 21.68 17.75 14.33
CA LYS A 156 21.43 17.37 15.72
C LYS A 156 20.22 18.05 16.35
N PRO A 157 20.05 19.39 16.27
CA PRO A 157 18.87 20.04 16.83
C PRO A 157 17.56 19.52 16.21
N TYR A 158 17.54 19.31 14.88
CA TYR A 158 16.38 18.74 14.17
C TYR A 158 15.94 17.40 14.77
N VAL A 159 16.86 16.43 14.89
CA VAL A 159 16.54 15.11 15.44
C VAL A 159 16.16 15.21 16.92
N GLN A 160 16.97 15.90 17.74
CA GLN A 160 16.76 15.90 19.19
C GLN A 160 15.52 16.66 19.62
N GLU A 161 15.17 17.78 18.97
CA GLU A 161 13.99 18.55 19.33
C GLU A 161 12.70 17.83 18.96
N VAL A 162 12.62 17.25 17.76
CA VAL A 162 11.46 16.45 17.35
C VAL A 162 11.28 15.24 18.27
N VAL A 163 12.33 14.44 18.49
CA VAL A 163 12.25 13.27 19.38
C VAL A 163 11.87 13.70 20.80
N ARG A 164 12.48 14.76 21.35
CA ARG A 164 12.17 15.24 22.71
C ARG A 164 10.72 15.71 22.86
N ARG A 165 10.17 16.38 21.84
CA ARG A 165 8.79 16.89 21.85
C ARG A 165 7.75 15.76 21.89
N PHE A 166 8.06 14.61 21.29
CA PHE A 166 7.12 13.50 21.11
C PHE A 166 7.56 12.18 21.79
N GLN A 167 8.62 12.17 22.61
CA GLN A 167 9.20 10.96 23.21
C GLN A 167 8.16 10.08 23.96
N GLY A 168 7.25 10.71 24.69
CA GLY A 168 6.18 10.05 25.47
C GLY A 168 4.85 9.94 24.73
N ASP A 169 4.79 10.34 23.47
CA ASP A 169 3.55 10.35 22.71
C ASP A 169 3.17 8.92 22.28
N SER A 170 2.00 8.43 22.71
CA SER A 170 1.52 7.10 22.35
C SER A 170 1.12 6.97 20.88
N ARG A 171 0.90 8.10 20.19
CA ARG A 171 0.55 8.15 18.76
C ARG A 171 1.77 7.85 17.87
N VAL A 172 2.99 8.00 18.39
CA VAL A 172 4.23 7.64 17.70
C VAL A 172 4.63 6.19 18.01
N LEU A 173 4.86 5.41 16.95
CA LEU A 173 5.27 4.00 17.01
C LEU A 173 6.80 3.85 17.03
N TRP A 174 7.50 4.46 16.08
CA TRP A 174 8.95 4.37 15.92
C TRP A 174 9.53 5.67 15.33
N TRP A 175 10.85 5.82 15.46
CA TRP A 175 11.63 6.83 14.78
C TRP A 175 12.55 6.16 13.79
N GLU A 176 12.40 6.49 12.51
CA GLU A 176 13.26 6.03 11.45
C GLU A 176 14.24 7.13 11.07
N ILE A 177 15.52 6.89 11.33
CA ILE A 177 16.55 7.90 11.18
C ILE A 177 16.90 8.10 9.72
N PHE A 178 16.98 7.04 8.94
CA PHE A 178 17.43 7.13 7.56
C PHE A 178 16.73 6.09 6.69
N ASN A 179 16.23 6.53 5.54
CA ASN A 179 15.76 5.74 4.41
C ASN A 179 16.87 5.61 3.35
N GLU A 180 17.26 4.38 3.02
CA GLU A 180 18.20 4.04 1.94
C GLU A 180 19.54 4.82 1.90
N PRO A 181 20.27 4.95 3.04
CA PRO A 181 21.52 5.71 3.11
C PRO A 181 22.63 5.15 2.19
N HIS A 182 23.12 5.94 1.24
CA HIS A 182 24.21 5.58 0.34
C HIS A 182 25.51 5.25 1.10
N VAL A 183 26.01 4.02 0.94
CA VAL A 183 27.28 3.58 1.57
C VAL A 183 28.50 4.18 0.87
N THR A 184 28.37 4.51 -0.41
CA THR A 184 29.36 5.29 -1.16
C THR A 184 28.66 6.46 -1.81
N ASP A 185 28.66 7.60 -1.12
CA ASP A 185 28.17 8.85 -1.69
C ASP A 185 28.99 9.24 -2.93
N PRO A 186 28.36 9.70 -4.03
CA PRO A 186 29.07 10.25 -5.18
C PRO A 186 29.77 11.61 -4.91
N TYR A 187 29.88 12.03 -3.64
CA TYR A 187 30.35 13.35 -3.24
C TYR A 187 31.81 13.37 -2.75
N PRO A 188 32.49 14.53 -2.82
CA PRO A 188 33.89 14.69 -2.37
C PRO A 188 34.12 14.36 -0.89
N GLN A 189 33.05 14.38 -0.09
CA GLN A 189 33.08 14.13 1.35
C GLN A 189 32.87 12.66 1.72
N GLY A 190 32.68 11.78 0.71
CA GLY A 190 32.46 10.33 0.77
C GLY A 190 32.20 9.74 2.16
N ASN A 191 30.97 9.24 2.38
CA ASN A 191 30.44 8.67 3.64
C ASN A 191 29.64 9.66 4.53
N PHE A 192 28.99 10.68 3.94
CA PHE A 192 28.16 11.63 4.69
C PHE A 192 26.90 10.97 5.23
N SER A 193 26.14 10.25 4.39
CA SER A 193 24.87 9.63 4.80
C SER A 193 25.07 8.62 5.92
N GLU A 194 26.12 7.81 5.84
CA GLU A 194 26.53 6.89 6.91
C GLU A 194 26.96 7.60 8.19
N ALA A 195 27.70 8.70 8.10
CA ALA A 195 28.09 9.48 9.28
C ALA A 195 26.87 10.15 9.94
N LEU A 196 25.95 10.69 9.14
CA LEU A 196 24.70 11.29 9.63
C LEU A 196 23.81 10.23 10.26
N ARG A 197 23.64 9.07 9.62
CA ARG A 197 22.92 7.90 10.16
C ARG A 197 23.43 7.49 11.53
N ALA A 198 24.74 7.29 11.66
CA ALA A 198 25.39 6.92 12.91
C ALA A 198 25.15 7.95 14.02
N ALA A 199 25.36 9.23 13.71
CA ALA A 199 25.24 10.31 14.67
C ALA A 199 23.77 10.50 15.11
N ALA A 200 22.84 10.53 14.16
CA ALA A 200 21.42 10.72 14.39
C ALA A 200 20.77 9.55 15.14
N PHE A 201 21.20 8.31 14.89
CA PHE A 201 20.81 7.17 15.72
C PHE A 201 21.21 7.38 17.18
N GLY A 202 22.45 7.79 17.44
CA GLY A 202 22.91 8.11 18.79
C GLY A 202 22.12 9.24 19.45
N TRP A 203 21.79 10.30 18.70
CA TRP A 203 21.02 11.44 19.20
C TRP A 203 19.59 11.08 19.56
N ALA A 204 18.90 10.35 18.68
CA ALA A 204 17.54 9.89 18.92
C ALA A 204 17.50 8.86 20.06
N LYS A 205 18.47 7.93 20.08
CA LYS A 205 18.49 6.86 21.08
C LYS A 205 18.71 7.37 22.50
N ALA A 206 19.43 8.48 22.66
CA ALA A 206 19.63 9.13 23.95
C ALA A 206 18.35 9.74 24.55
N LEU A 207 17.28 9.89 23.75
CA LEU A 207 16.04 10.58 24.14
C LEU A 207 14.80 9.69 24.00
N SER A 208 14.80 8.75 23.05
CA SER A 208 13.59 8.01 22.67
C SER A 208 13.30 6.82 23.58
N GLU A 209 12.06 6.73 24.04
CA GLU A 209 11.46 5.52 24.61
C GLU A 209 10.91 4.56 23.53
N LYS A 210 10.68 5.08 22.32
CA LYS A 210 10.24 4.30 21.14
C LYS A 210 11.44 3.66 20.43
N PRO A 211 11.22 2.59 19.64
CA PRO A 211 12.27 2.04 18.79
C PRO A 211 12.83 3.08 17.83
N VAL A 212 14.15 3.14 17.76
CA VAL A 212 14.88 3.90 16.75
C VAL A 212 15.39 2.90 15.71
N ILE A 213 15.10 3.14 14.43
CA ILE A 213 15.45 2.27 13.31
C ILE A 213 16.15 3.06 12.19
N SER A 214 16.74 2.38 11.21
CA SER A 214 17.32 2.99 10.01
C SER A 214 17.30 1.96 8.89
N CYS A 215 16.52 2.21 7.84
CA CYS A 215 16.18 1.19 6.86
C CYS A 215 16.88 1.32 5.51
N TRP A 216 17.41 0.17 5.06
CA TRP A 216 17.62 -0.17 3.65
C TRP A 216 17.73 -1.68 3.50
N ASN A 217 18.82 -2.22 4.05
CA ASN A 217 19.19 -3.61 4.00
C ASN A 217 20.15 -3.85 5.16
N GLU A 218 19.72 -3.48 6.37
CA GLU A 218 20.48 -3.81 7.57
C GLU A 218 20.73 -5.33 7.61
N ALA A 219 19.89 -6.15 6.94
CA ALA A 219 19.89 -7.61 6.77
C ALA A 219 21.23 -8.28 6.35
N ASP A 220 22.30 -7.50 6.20
CA ASP A 220 23.60 -7.96 5.76
C ASP A 220 24.73 -7.67 6.77
N ASP A 221 24.50 -8.04 8.02
CA ASP A 221 25.53 -8.15 9.06
C ASP A 221 26.68 -9.13 8.70
N THR A 222 26.63 -9.82 7.54
CA THR A 222 27.59 -10.89 7.18
C THR A 222 28.34 -10.72 5.86
N ALA A 223 27.84 -10.00 4.84
CA ALA A 223 28.61 -9.88 3.58
C ALA A 223 29.72 -8.80 3.61
N ARG A 224 29.67 -7.83 4.54
CA ARG A 224 30.60 -6.68 4.53
C ARG A 224 31.73 -6.71 5.56
N GLY A 225 31.85 -7.76 6.37
CA GLY A 225 32.86 -7.83 7.42
C GLY A 225 32.74 -6.69 8.45
N THR A 226 31.58 -6.03 8.49
CA THR A 226 31.24 -4.98 9.45
C THR A 226 31.02 -5.65 10.81
N ASN A 227 31.79 -5.20 11.79
CA ASN A 227 31.65 -5.63 13.17
C ASN A 227 30.18 -5.42 13.60
N THR A 228 29.57 -6.44 14.22
CA THR A 228 28.17 -6.44 14.76
C THR A 228 27.96 -5.41 15.91
N SER A 229 28.89 -4.46 16.05
CA SER A 229 28.88 -3.34 16.98
C SER A 229 28.20 -2.08 16.44
N ASN A 230 27.85 -2.01 15.14
CA ASN A 230 27.36 -0.77 14.49
C ASN A 230 25.98 -0.90 13.83
N ALA A 231 25.08 -1.76 14.33
CA ALA A 231 23.70 -1.75 13.84
C ALA A 231 23.00 -0.47 14.35
N TYR A 232 22.66 0.46 13.45
CA TYR A 232 21.94 1.69 13.79
C TYR A 232 20.42 1.47 13.72
N THR A 233 19.98 0.35 14.29
CA THR A 233 18.56 -0.02 14.39
C THR A 233 18.28 -0.89 15.63
N GLU A 234 17.08 -0.78 16.20
CA GLU A 234 16.58 -1.60 17.30
C GLU A 234 15.59 -2.70 16.88
N LEU A 235 15.07 -2.62 15.65
CA LEU A 235 14.21 -3.62 15.04
C LEU A 235 14.94 -4.18 13.82
N ASN A 236 14.66 -5.43 13.46
CA ASN A 236 15.05 -5.92 12.14
C ASN A 236 14.15 -5.27 11.11
N ASP A 237 14.66 -4.28 10.40
CA ASP A 237 13.95 -3.60 9.34
C ASP A 237 14.57 -3.85 7.96
N ALA A 238 13.73 -3.76 6.94
CA ALA A 238 14.10 -4.03 5.56
C ALA A 238 13.08 -3.43 4.59
N HIS A 239 13.54 -3.08 3.40
CA HIS A 239 12.70 -2.97 2.22
C HIS A 239 12.60 -4.32 1.51
N GLN A 240 11.41 -4.66 1.04
CA GLN A 240 11.18 -5.90 0.33
C GLN A 240 10.29 -5.66 -0.89
N TYR A 241 10.94 -5.63 -2.06
CA TYR A 241 10.28 -5.50 -3.37
C TYR A 241 10.59 -6.65 -4.33
N ALA A 242 11.42 -7.62 -3.91
CA ALA A 242 11.86 -8.71 -4.77
C ALA A 242 11.17 -10.03 -4.41
N GLN A 243 10.70 -10.76 -5.41
CA GLN A 243 10.31 -12.16 -5.26
C GLN A 243 11.56 -13.07 -5.25
N PRO A 244 11.52 -14.19 -4.50
CA PRO A 244 10.39 -14.66 -3.70
C PRO A 244 10.24 -14.04 -2.30
N TRP A 245 8.99 -13.87 -1.85
CA TRP A 245 8.63 -13.64 -0.43
C TRP A 245 8.85 -14.91 0.40
N ASN A 246 10.12 -15.29 0.56
CA ASN A 246 10.57 -16.54 1.17
C ASN A 246 10.35 -16.58 2.68
N GLY A 247 9.14 -16.89 3.14
CA GLY A 247 8.84 -17.29 4.53
C GLY A 247 9.74 -16.62 5.58
N ILE A 248 10.53 -17.42 6.29
CA ILE A 248 11.50 -16.97 7.32
C ILE A 248 12.91 -16.70 6.78
N SER A 249 13.13 -16.80 5.48
CA SER A 249 14.41 -16.46 4.81
C SER A 249 14.41 -15.04 4.23
N ASN A 250 13.34 -14.27 4.47
CA ASN A 250 13.21 -12.86 4.11
C ASN A 250 14.26 -12.00 4.86
N ALA A 251 14.66 -10.87 4.27
CA ALA A 251 15.63 -9.93 4.82
C ALA A 251 15.32 -9.52 6.27
N VAL A 252 14.05 -9.33 6.61
CA VAL A 252 13.58 -8.98 7.97
C VAL A 252 13.93 -10.04 9.03
N PHE A 253 14.32 -11.25 8.64
CA PHE A 253 14.72 -12.34 9.56
C PHE A 253 16.23 -12.64 9.55
N LYS A 254 17.02 -12.06 8.64
CA LYS A 254 18.44 -12.43 8.45
C LYS A 254 19.38 -11.89 9.53
N ASN A 255 18.97 -10.87 10.29
CA ASN A 255 19.78 -10.26 11.34
C ASN A 255 19.39 -10.65 12.75
N ASP A 256 19.64 -11.90 13.14
CA ASP A 256 19.39 -12.31 14.52
C ASP A 256 20.67 -12.28 15.36
N THR A 257 21.27 -11.09 15.52
CA THR A 257 22.41 -10.87 16.43
C THR A 257 22.03 -11.06 17.90
N GLY A 258 20.77 -11.40 18.21
CA GLY A 258 20.20 -11.48 19.55
C GLY A 258 19.95 -10.12 20.22
N LYS A 259 20.31 -9.00 19.56
CA LYS A 259 20.11 -7.63 20.06
C LYS A 259 18.80 -7.00 19.62
N MET A 260 18.19 -7.56 18.58
CA MET A 260 17.04 -6.97 17.87
C MET A 260 15.74 -7.37 18.54
N LYS A 261 14.84 -6.41 18.72
CA LYS A 261 13.67 -6.58 19.59
C LYS A 261 12.43 -7.07 18.84
N GLY A 262 12.43 -7.05 17.51
CA GLY A 262 11.30 -7.44 16.66
C GLY A 262 11.66 -7.18 15.20
N GLY A 263 10.67 -7.08 14.31
CA GLY A 263 10.96 -6.69 12.93
C GLY A 263 9.85 -5.90 12.25
N LEU A 264 10.23 -5.09 11.28
CA LEU A 264 9.33 -4.18 10.57
C LEU A 264 9.78 -4.08 9.12
N VAL A 265 8.93 -4.48 8.18
CA VAL A 265 9.17 -4.19 6.76
C VAL A 265 8.61 -2.80 6.49
N THR A 266 9.48 -1.79 6.35
CA THR A 266 9.10 -0.37 6.21
C THR A 266 8.67 -0.03 4.78
N GLU A 267 8.96 -0.90 3.82
CA GLU A 267 8.42 -0.88 2.46
C GLU A 267 8.24 -2.32 1.96
N ALA A 268 6.99 -2.70 1.70
CA ALA A 268 6.63 -4.07 1.40
C ALA A 268 5.80 -4.14 0.12
N GLY A 269 6.48 -4.51 -0.97
CA GLY A 269 5.81 -4.87 -2.20
C GLY A 269 5.51 -3.72 -3.15
N ALA A 270 5.23 -4.12 -4.38
CA ALA A 270 4.54 -3.34 -5.38
C ALA A 270 3.77 -4.35 -6.24
N ARG A 271 2.85 -3.88 -7.09
CA ARG A 271 2.11 -4.78 -7.98
C ARG A 271 3.03 -5.35 -9.07
N TRP A 272 2.46 -6.07 -10.03
CA TRP A 272 3.22 -6.58 -11.17
C TRP A 272 3.40 -5.51 -12.26
N TYR A 273 4.60 -5.45 -12.85
CA TYR A 273 4.93 -4.50 -13.92
C TYR A 273 5.10 -5.25 -15.21
N GLN A 274 4.46 -4.74 -16.23
CA GLN A 274 4.44 -5.46 -17.47
C GLN A 274 5.80 -5.44 -18.18
N GLY A 275 6.22 -6.61 -18.68
CA GLY A 275 7.56 -6.87 -19.22
C GLY A 275 8.51 -7.52 -18.20
N THR A 276 8.11 -7.67 -16.94
CA THR A 276 8.83 -8.51 -15.97
C THR A 276 8.10 -9.85 -15.82
N ASN A 277 8.86 -10.93 -15.59
CA ASN A 277 8.29 -12.25 -15.30
C ASN A 277 8.11 -12.48 -13.78
N SER A 278 8.22 -11.43 -12.97
CA SER A 278 8.21 -11.49 -11.52
C SER A 278 7.38 -10.36 -10.95
N ASP A 279 6.43 -10.73 -10.09
CA ASP A 279 5.76 -9.83 -9.17
C ASP A 279 6.77 -9.11 -8.26
N ALA A 280 6.49 -7.88 -7.85
CA ALA A 280 7.30 -7.16 -6.86
C ALA A 280 6.79 -7.40 -5.43
N GLY A 281 5.75 -8.23 -5.27
CA GLY A 281 5.11 -8.50 -3.99
C GLY A 281 3.77 -7.83 -3.90
N SER A 282 2.88 -8.12 -4.84
CA SER A 282 1.55 -7.56 -4.89
C SER A 282 0.83 -7.73 -3.54
N PRO A 283 -0.14 -6.86 -3.22
CA PRO A 283 -0.78 -6.88 -1.90
C PRO A 283 -1.34 -8.25 -1.51
N LEU A 284 -1.91 -9.00 -2.46
CA LEU A 284 -2.40 -10.37 -2.19
C LEU A 284 -1.26 -11.34 -1.89
N THR A 285 -0.14 -11.28 -2.61
CA THR A 285 1.05 -12.09 -2.32
C THR A 285 1.62 -11.78 -0.93
N LEU A 286 1.71 -10.49 -0.57
CA LEU A 286 2.16 -10.07 0.75
C LEU A 286 1.24 -10.59 1.86
N ILE A 287 -0.08 -10.44 1.69
CA ILE A 287 -1.06 -10.91 2.67
C ILE A 287 -1.02 -12.43 2.81
N ASP A 288 -0.84 -13.19 1.72
CA ASP A 288 -0.64 -14.64 1.78
C ASP A 288 0.63 -15.01 2.57
N TRP A 289 1.76 -14.35 2.30
CA TRP A 289 3.01 -14.55 3.03
C TRP A 289 2.82 -14.32 4.54
N LEU A 290 2.18 -13.21 4.93
CA LEU A 290 1.91 -12.91 6.33
C LEU A 290 0.98 -13.93 7.00
N LYS A 291 -0.07 -14.39 6.30
CA LYS A 291 -0.97 -15.45 6.78
C LYS A 291 -0.22 -16.77 7.01
N LYS A 292 0.67 -17.14 6.08
CA LYS A 292 1.51 -18.33 6.19
C LYS A 292 2.51 -18.20 7.33
N LEU A 293 3.13 -17.03 7.51
CA LEU A 293 4.01 -16.74 8.63
C LEU A 293 3.31 -16.85 9.99
N ARG A 294 2.10 -16.27 10.15
CA ARG A 294 1.30 -16.39 11.39
C ARG A 294 1.03 -17.84 11.80
N LYS A 295 0.96 -18.75 10.83
CA LYS A 295 0.73 -20.19 11.06
C LYS A 295 2.03 -21.00 11.18
N ASN A 296 3.19 -20.41 10.87
CA ASN A 296 4.45 -21.11 10.83
C ASN A 296 5.09 -21.14 12.23
N PRO A 297 5.19 -22.32 12.89
CA PRO A 297 5.79 -22.42 14.23
C PRO A 297 7.29 -22.12 14.25
N ALA A 298 7.96 -22.08 13.09
CA ALA A 298 9.37 -21.71 12.98
C ALA A 298 9.60 -20.19 12.83
N ALA A 299 8.54 -19.39 12.63
CA ALA A 299 8.67 -17.94 12.57
C ALA A 299 8.93 -17.38 13.97
N LYS A 300 10.03 -16.61 14.12
CA LYS A 300 10.41 -15.99 15.41
C LYS A 300 9.44 -14.90 15.85
N PHE A 301 8.89 -14.18 14.87
CA PHE A 301 7.88 -13.15 15.03
C PHE A 301 7.15 -12.97 13.68
N VAL A 302 6.06 -12.22 13.71
CA VAL A 302 5.40 -11.71 12.50
C VAL A 302 5.70 -10.22 12.41
N PRO A 303 6.39 -9.75 11.35
CA PRO A 303 6.78 -8.35 11.27
C PRO A 303 5.57 -7.45 11.09
N GLY A 304 5.71 -6.20 11.53
CA GLY A 304 4.90 -5.10 10.99
C GLY A 304 5.24 -4.90 9.51
N VAL A 305 4.31 -4.37 8.73
CA VAL A 305 4.50 -4.13 7.30
C VAL A 305 3.87 -2.80 6.88
N MET A 306 4.61 -2.02 6.10
CA MET A 306 4.09 -0.89 5.35
C MET A 306 3.96 -1.36 3.90
N ILE A 307 2.73 -1.66 3.49
CA ILE A 307 2.36 -2.23 2.20
C ILE A 307 2.40 -1.14 1.15
N ASP A 308 3.18 -1.37 0.10
CA ASP A 308 3.38 -0.46 -1.02
C ASP A 308 3.90 0.97 -0.64
N TRP A 309 4.50 1.64 -1.61
CA TRP A 309 4.89 3.05 -1.57
C TRP A 309 3.99 3.82 -2.54
N GLU A 310 2.75 4.13 -2.22
CA GLU A 310 2.19 4.60 -0.95
C GLU A 310 0.66 4.40 -0.92
N VAL A 311 -0.07 4.79 0.13
CA VAL A 311 -1.52 4.51 0.19
C VAL A 311 -2.39 5.26 -0.83
N MET A 312 -2.17 6.55 -1.06
CA MET A 312 -3.01 7.38 -1.91
C MET A 312 -2.47 7.45 -3.33
N VAL A 313 -3.33 7.23 -4.34
CA VAL A 313 -3.00 7.62 -5.71
C VAL A 313 -2.82 9.14 -5.72
N SER A 314 -1.58 9.59 -5.89
CA SER A 314 -1.19 10.98 -5.59
C SER A 314 -0.30 11.59 -6.68
N ASN A 315 0.08 12.85 -6.47
CA ASN A 315 1.03 13.57 -7.32
C ASN A 315 2.51 13.15 -7.12
N SER A 316 2.82 12.20 -6.24
CA SER A 316 4.11 11.53 -6.20
C SER A 316 4.38 10.71 -7.46
N ASN A 317 3.35 10.43 -8.26
CA ASN A 317 3.43 9.61 -9.46
C ASN A 317 3.89 8.16 -9.22
N THR A 318 3.76 7.64 -8.01
CA THR A 318 4.03 6.22 -7.71
C THR A 318 3.03 5.26 -8.37
N ARG A 319 2.06 5.78 -9.14
CA ARG A 319 1.18 4.98 -10.00
C ARG A 319 1.90 4.43 -11.21
N TRP A 320 2.97 5.07 -11.68
CA TRP A 320 3.86 4.50 -12.70
C TRP A 320 4.93 3.63 -12.06
N HIS A 321 5.45 2.67 -12.82
CA HIS A 321 6.60 1.86 -12.40
C HIS A 321 7.88 2.69 -12.34
N TRP A 322 8.86 2.27 -11.54
CA TRP A 322 10.16 2.93 -11.37
C TRP A 322 10.86 3.29 -12.70
N GLY A 323 10.71 2.46 -13.72
CA GLY A 323 11.28 2.66 -15.05
C GLY A 323 10.43 3.51 -16.01
N GLY A 324 9.32 4.08 -15.56
CA GLY A 324 8.42 4.90 -16.36
C GLY A 324 9.12 6.12 -16.95
N GLN A 325 8.69 6.51 -18.15
CA GLN A 325 9.24 7.62 -18.92
C GLN A 325 8.23 8.75 -19.05
N ALA A 326 8.73 9.96 -19.33
CA ALA A 326 7.86 11.11 -19.52
C ALA A 326 6.84 10.83 -20.64
N GLN A 327 5.58 11.18 -20.39
CA GLN A 327 4.43 10.94 -21.28
C GLN A 327 3.98 9.47 -21.41
N ASP A 328 4.56 8.53 -20.66
CA ASP A 328 4.00 7.18 -20.58
C ASP A 328 2.52 7.25 -20.14
N GLN A 329 1.70 6.39 -20.75
CA GLN A 329 0.28 6.28 -20.43
C GLN A 329 0.11 5.86 -18.97
N GLU A 330 -0.95 6.34 -18.33
CA GLU A 330 -1.28 5.86 -16.99
C GLU A 330 -1.60 4.35 -17.02
N PRO A 331 -0.97 3.53 -16.16
CA PRO A 331 -1.24 2.10 -16.17
C PRO A 331 -2.65 1.79 -15.69
N ALA A 332 -3.20 0.67 -16.16
CA ALA A 332 -4.52 0.22 -15.75
C ALA A 332 -4.63 0.04 -14.24
N ILE A 333 -3.58 -0.44 -13.57
CA ILE A 333 -3.55 -0.54 -12.11
C ILE A 333 -2.34 0.26 -11.64
N PRO A 334 -2.51 1.21 -10.71
CA PRO A 334 -1.40 1.89 -10.07
C PRO A 334 -0.33 0.91 -9.56
N TRP A 335 0.93 1.24 -9.82
CA TRP A 335 2.08 0.42 -9.46
C TRP A 335 2.16 0.14 -7.96
N HIS A 336 1.92 1.16 -7.14
CA HIS A 336 1.90 1.01 -5.68
C HIS A 336 0.54 1.26 -5.04
N GLN A 337 -0.24 2.26 -5.46
CA GLN A 337 -1.20 2.82 -4.50
C GLN A 337 -2.48 2.02 -4.28
N HIS A 338 -3.15 2.24 -3.15
CA HIS A 338 -4.32 1.47 -2.73
C HIS A 338 -5.64 2.20 -2.88
N LEU A 339 -5.67 3.53 -2.72
CA LEU A 339 -6.90 4.32 -2.75
C LEU A 339 -6.81 5.49 -3.72
N PHE A 340 -7.86 5.67 -4.52
CA PHE A 340 -8.06 6.90 -5.26
C PHE A 340 -8.45 8.05 -4.33
N PRO A 341 -8.25 9.30 -4.77
CA PRO A 341 -8.58 10.49 -3.98
C PRO A 341 -10.04 10.57 -3.52
N ASP A 342 -11.00 9.95 -4.22
CA ASP A 342 -12.41 9.87 -3.82
C ASP A 342 -12.68 8.84 -2.72
N GLY A 343 -11.66 8.12 -2.26
CA GLY A 343 -11.74 7.06 -1.26
C GLY A 343 -12.07 5.69 -1.86
N SER A 344 -12.21 5.58 -3.18
CA SER A 344 -12.44 4.30 -3.84
C SER A 344 -11.16 3.45 -3.86
N PRO A 345 -11.22 2.17 -3.48
CA PRO A 345 -10.12 1.23 -3.65
C PRO A 345 -9.67 1.07 -5.10
N VAL A 346 -8.35 1.00 -5.27
CA VAL A 346 -7.69 0.55 -6.50
C VAL A 346 -8.08 -0.89 -6.81
N SER A 347 -8.16 -1.77 -5.81
CA SER A 347 -8.79 -3.08 -5.88
C SER A 347 -9.63 -3.32 -4.64
N TYR A 348 -10.90 -3.69 -4.85
CA TYR A 348 -11.81 -4.01 -3.75
C TYR A 348 -11.43 -5.33 -3.07
N THR A 349 -10.89 -6.26 -3.86
CA THR A 349 -10.40 -7.56 -3.43
C THR A 349 -9.16 -7.41 -2.55
N GLU A 350 -8.17 -6.64 -2.98
CA GLU A 350 -6.99 -6.34 -2.15
C GLU A 350 -7.39 -5.65 -0.85
N ALA A 351 -8.26 -4.63 -0.94
CA ALA A 351 -8.74 -3.92 0.24
C ALA A 351 -9.44 -4.85 1.23
N ALA A 352 -10.33 -5.74 0.76
CA ALA A 352 -10.99 -6.72 1.61
C ALA A 352 -10.03 -7.78 2.18
N ALA A 353 -9.02 -8.21 1.42
CA ALA A 353 -7.99 -9.13 1.90
C ALA A 353 -7.14 -8.51 3.03
N ILE A 354 -6.75 -7.23 2.87
CA ILE A 354 -6.04 -6.45 3.89
C ILE A 354 -6.92 -6.29 5.13
N ARG A 355 -8.18 -5.84 4.98
CA ARG A 355 -9.12 -5.72 6.12
C ARG A 355 -9.31 -7.05 6.83
N ARG A 356 -9.46 -8.16 6.09
CA ARG A 356 -9.57 -9.51 6.64
C ARG A 356 -8.33 -9.89 7.44
N TYR A 357 -7.13 -9.59 6.93
CA TYR A 357 -5.88 -9.87 7.65
C TYR A 357 -5.75 -9.09 8.96
N ILE A 358 -6.13 -7.81 8.95
CA ILE A 358 -6.01 -6.92 10.11
C ILE A 358 -7.10 -7.19 11.15
N THR A 359 -8.35 -7.36 10.71
CA THR A 359 -9.52 -7.42 11.60
C THR A 359 -9.99 -8.84 11.91
N GLY A 360 -9.56 -9.83 11.11
CA GLY A 360 -10.07 -11.20 11.17
C GLY A 360 -11.48 -11.39 10.61
N LYS A 361 -12.15 -10.32 10.14
CA LYS A 361 -13.50 -10.38 9.57
C LYS A 361 -13.42 -10.80 8.11
N ASP A 362 -14.17 -11.84 7.74
CA ASP A 362 -14.32 -12.26 6.34
C ASP A 362 -15.51 -11.55 5.72
N GLU A 363 -15.26 -10.73 4.71
CA GLU A 363 -16.27 -9.92 4.02
C GLU A 363 -16.59 -10.46 2.63
N PHE A 364 -15.95 -11.55 2.20
CA PHE A 364 -16.18 -12.14 0.89
C PHE A 364 -17.39 -13.07 0.92
N LEU A 365 -18.23 -12.97 -0.11
CA LEU A 365 -19.21 -14.01 -0.45
C LEU A 365 -18.51 -15.18 -1.14
N TYR A 366 -17.47 -14.88 -1.93
CA TYR A 366 -16.58 -15.85 -2.56
C TYR A 366 -15.23 -15.19 -2.85
N PHE A 367 -14.13 -15.93 -2.67
CA PHE A 367 -12.79 -15.48 -3.03
C PHE A 367 -11.93 -16.65 -3.49
N ASN A 368 -11.31 -16.49 -4.65
CA ASN A 368 -10.30 -17.39 -5.16
C ASN A 368 -9.18 -16.56 -5.78
N ASP A 369 -8.01 -16.58 -5.15
CA ASP A 369 -6.81 -15.85 -5.56
C ASP A 369 -5.83 -16.69 -6.38
N PHE A 370 -6.15 -17.96 -6.70
CA PHE A 370 -5.31 -18.89 -7.46
C PHE A 370 -3.85 -19.08 -6.96
N LEU A 371 -3.45 -18.39 -5.89
CA LEU A 371 -2.19 -18.48 -5.16
C LEU A 371 -2.16 -19.65 -4.16
N ASN A 372 -3.33 -20.23 -3.82
CA ASN A 372 -3.42 -21.33 -2.85
C ASN A 372 -2.71 -22.60 -3.34
N ASP A 373 -2.03 -23.29 -2.42
CA ASP A 373 -1.20 -24.50 -2.63
C ASP A 373 0.09 -24.32 -3.45
N VAL A 374 0.59 -23.09 -3.61
CA VAL A 374 1.98 -22.86 -4.03
C VAL A 374 2.90 -22.98 -2.82
N PRO A 375 3.76 -24.02 -2.72
CA PRO A 375 4.83 -24.04 -1.73
C PRO A 375 5.79 -22.94 -2.12
N ASN A 376 5.93 -21.89 -1.30
CA ASN A 376 6.73 -20.73 -1.67
C ASN A 376 8.21 -20.94 -1.35
N PRO A 377 9.06 -21.08 -2.39
CA PRO A 377 10.41 -20.53 -2.30
C PRO A 377 10.88 -19.83 -3.61
N GLY A 378 9.97 -19.22 -4.41
CA GLY A 378 10.11 -19.04 -5.88
C GLY A 378 10.21 -17.63 -6.50
N SER A 379 9.21 -16.75 -6.55
CA SER A 379 7.82 -16.95 -6.98
C SER A 379 7.78 -16.89 -8.52
N ALA A 380 6.83 -17.58 -9.14
CA ALA A 380 6.37 -17.26 -10.49
C ALA A 380 4.84 -17.40 -10.45
N GLU A 381 4.16 -16.28 -10.17
CA GLU A 381 2.72 -16.18 -9.87
C GLU A 381 1.85 -17.19 -10.65
N ARG A 382 0.86 -17.77 -9.97
CA ARG A 382 -0.07 -18.74 -10.57
C ARG A 382 -1.41 -18.07 -10.85
N PHE A 383 -1.65 -17.84 -12.13
CA PHE A 383 -2.94 -17.44 -12.65
C PHE A 383 -3.74 -18.65 -13.09
N LEU A 384 -5.06 -18.55 -13.04
CA LEU A 384 -5.92 -19.49 -13.75
C LEU A 384 -5.89 -19.17 -15.24
N ARG A 385 -5.32 -20.05 -16.05
CA ARG A 385 -5.47 -20.01 -17.50
C ARG A 385 -6.90 -20.44 -17.88
N LEU A 386 -7.60 -19.61 -18.64
CA LEU A 386 -8.99 -19.80 -19.05
C LEU A 386 -9.13 -20.70 -20.30
N ASP A 387 -8.55 -21.91 -20.27
CA ASP A 387 -8.71 -22.90 -21.35
C ASP A 387 -10.09 -23.61 -21.29
N ALA A 388 -10.78 -23.51 -20.16
CA ALA A 388 -12.13 -24.00 -19.93
C ALA A 388 -12.93 -23.00 -19.08
N PRO A 389 -14.28 -23.06 -19.08
CA PRO A 389 -15.10 -22.17 -18.26
C PRO A 389 -14.78 -22.30 -16.77
N PHE A 390 -14.48 -21.17 -16.13
CA PHE A 390 -14.39 -21.08 -14.67
C PHE A 390 -15.78 -20.85 -14.08
N ARG A 391 -16.18 -21.67 -13.11
CA ARG A 391 -17.49 -21.62 -12.46
C ARG A 391 -17.32 -21.67 -10.94
N PRO A 392 -17.39 -20.53 -10.24
CA PRO A 392 -17.39 -20.56 -8.78
C PRO A 392 -18.64 -21.26 -8.26
N GLU A 393 -18.52 -22.00 -7.17
CA GLU A 393 -19.64 -22.67 -6.50
C GLU A 393 -20.44 -21.67 -5.65
N LEU A 394 -21.09 -20.72 -6.34
CA LEU A 394 -21.87 -19.64 -5.76
C LEU A 394 -23.03 -19.29 -6.72
N THR A 395 -24.18 -18.97 -6.14
CA THR A 395 -25.25 -18.23 -6.81
C THR A 395 -25.23 -16.77 -6.35
N LEU A 396 -25.37 -15.86 -7.30
CA LEU A 396 -25.39 -14.43 -7.06
C LEU A 396 -26.79 -13.90 -7.34
N LYS A 397 -27.37 -13.23 -6.34
CA LYS A 397 -28.54 -12.38 -6.50
C LYS A 397 -28.11 -10.92 -6.61
N ASP A 398 -27.42 -10.42 -5.58
CA ASP A 398 -26.87 -9.07 -5.49
C ASP A 398 -25.41 -9.14 -5.00
N GLY A 399 -24.53 -8.29 -5.52
CA GLY A 399 -23.12 -8.21 -5.11
C GLY A 399 -22.20 -7.59 -6.15
N LEU A 400 -20.98 -7.30 -5.70
CA LEU A 400 -19.89 -6.84 -6.56
C LEU A 400 -19.02 -8.02 -6.95
N VAL A 401 -18.99 -8.35 -8.23
CA VAL A 401 -17.98 -9.25 -8.81
C VAL A 401 -16.77 -8.42 -9.20
N GLU A 402 -15.59 -8.76 -8.69
CA GLU A 402 -14.32 -8.18 -9.16
C GLU A 402 -13.38 -9.31 -9.61
N MET A 403 -12.75 -9.12 -10.76
CA MET A 403 -11.71 -10.03 -11.24
C MET A 403 -10.56 -9.26 -11.88
N ALA A 404 -9.35 -9.71 -11.58
CA ALA A 404 -8.15 -9.32 -12.30
C ALA A 404 -7.96 -10.26 -13.48
N LEU A 405 -8.12 -9.73 -14.71
CA LEU A 405 -8.10 -10.51 -15.94
C LEU A 405 -7.04 -10.03 -16.92
N TRP A 406 -6.53 -10.98 -17.71
CA TRP A 406 -5.60 -10.74 -18.80
C TRP A 406 -6.08 -11.48 -20.07
N PRO A 407 -6.76 -10.80 -21.00
CA PRO A 407 -7.13 -11.40 -22.27
C PRO A 407 -5.90 -11.61 -23.16
N ASP A 408 -5.82 -12.74 -23.87
CA ASP A 408 -4.85 -12.90 -24.95
C ASP A 408 -5.15 -11.93 -26.11
N THR A 409 -4.22 -11.77 -27.05
CA THR A 409 -4.43 -10.93 -28.24
C THR A 409 -5.68 -11.39 -28.99
N ALA A 410 -6.58 -10.44 -29.30
CA ALA A 410 -7.86 -10.67 -29.95
C ALA A 410 -8.85 -11.60 -29.20
N ALA A 411 -8.61 -11.88 -27.91
CA ALA A 411 -9.52 -12.67 -27.11
C ALA A 411 -10.77 -11.87 -26.69
N THR A 412 -11.86 -12.60 -26.44
CA THR A 412 -13.06 -12.07 -25.78
C THR A 412 -13.27 -12.78 -24.46
N VAL A 413 -13.09 -12.05 -23.35
CA VAL A 413 -13.39 -12.53 -22.00
C VAL A 413 -14.81 -12.17 -21.64
N ARG A 414 -15.56 -13.13 -21.10
CA ARG A 414 -16.98 -12.98 -20.75
C ARG A 414 -17.21 -13.36 -19.31
N LEU A 415 -17.83 -12.47 -18.54
CA LEU A 415 -18.47 -12.75 -17.26
C LEU A 415 -19.96 -12.97 -17.51
N LYS A 416 -20.49 -14.13 -17.13
CA LYS A 416 -21.92 -14.43 -17.24
C LYS A 416 -22.56 -14.60 -15.87
N LEU A 417 -23.71 -13.97 -15.70
CA LEU A 417 -24.70 -14.32 -14.67
C LEU A 417 -25.76 -15.21 -15.32
N ARG A 418 -25.73 -16.51 -15.00
CA ARG A 418 -26.58 -17.55 -15.61
C ARG A 418 -27.81 -17.79 -14.75
N HIS A 419 -28.98 -17.28 -15.15
CA HIS A 419 -30.25 -17.63 -14.53
C HIS A 419 -30.86 -18.90 -15.15
N SER A 420 -30.76 -19.01 -16.47
CA SER A 420 -31.10 -20.20 -17.26
C SER A 420 -30.25 -20.25 -18.54
N ALA A 421 -30.49 -21.24 -19.40
CA ALA A 421 -29.83 -21.30 -20.70
C ALA A 421 -30.26 -20.15 -21.64
N GLU A 422 -31.51 -19.68 -21.54
CA GLU A 422 -32.03 -18.60 -22.39
C GLU A 422 -31.99 -17.21 -21.74
N ASP A 423 -31.85 -17.12 -20.42
CA ASP A 423 -31.87 -15.87 -19.64
C ASP A 423 -30.56 -15.72 -18.85
N SER A 424 -29.66 -14.91 -19.38
CA SER A 424 -28.38 -14.57 -18.74
C SER A 424 -27.96 -13.15 -19.06
N TYR A 425 -27.28 -12.51 -18.12
CA TYR A 425 -26.49 -11.31 -18.39
C TYR A 425 -25.09 -11.73 -18.78
N GLU A 426 -24.57 -11.13 -19.83
CA GLU A 426 -23.21 -11.34 -20.31
C GLU A 426 -22.51 -9.99 -20.39
N ILE A 427 -21.44 -9.84 -19.61
CA ILE A 427 -20.49 -8.74 -19.74
C ILE A 427 -19.33 -9.28 -20.57
N ALA A 428 -19.16 -8.74 -21.77
CA ALA A 428 -18.10 -9.15 -22.68
C ALA A 428 -17.10 -8.02 -22.87
N LEU A 429 -15.83 -8.35 -22.63
CA LEU A 429 -14.68 -7.52 -22.95
C LEU A 429 -13.99 -8.12 -24.18
N ASP A 430 -14.10 -7.43 -25.31
CA ASP A 430 -13.52 -7.82 -26.59
C ASP A 430 -12.24 -7.02 -26.83
N ALA A 431 -11.09 -7.71 -26.77
CA ALA A 431 -9.78 -7.09 -26.84
C ALA A 431 -9.42 -6.68 -28.29
N ASP A 432 -9.96 -7.36 -29.30
CA ASP A 432 -9.76 -7.01 -30.72
C ASP A 432 -10.55 -5.76 -31.09
N LYS A 433 -11.85 -5.77 -30.78
CA LYS A 433 -12.75 -4.66 -31.10
C LYS A 433 -12.60 -3.48 -30.16
N LYS A 434 -11.88 -3.64 -29.05
CA LYS A 434 -11.75 -2.63 -27.99
C LYS A 434 -13.12 -2.16 -27.50
N THR A 435 -13.98 -3.13 -27.17
CA THR A 435 -15.33 -2.86 -26.66
C THR A 435 -15.61 -3.59 -25.37
N LEU A 436 -16.20 -2.89 -24.41
CA LEU A 436 -16.92 -3.48 -23.28
C LEU A 436 -18.41 -3.47 -23.61
N SER A 437 -19.12 -4.57 -23.42
CA SER A 437 -20.56 -4.65 -23.67
C SER A 437 -21.30 -5.42 -22.59
N LEU A 438 -22.55 -5.04 -22.38
CA LEU A 438 -23.51 -5.76 -21.56
C LEU A 438 -24.64 -6.26 -22.46
N SER A 439 -24.90 -7.56 -22.42
CA SER A 439 -25.98 -8.21 -23.16
C SER A 439 -26.94 -8.95 -22.22
N ARG A 440 -28.23 -9.00 -22.60
CA ARG A 440 -29.25 -9.83 -21.95
C ARG A 440 -30.08 -10.55 -23.00
N GLY A 441 -30.22 -11.87 -22.87
CA GLY A 441 -30.97 -12.70 -23.84
C GLY A 441 -30.36 -12.62 -25.25
N GLY A 442 -29.03 -12.55 -25.35
CA GLY A 442 -28.28 -12.45 -26.61
C GLY A 442 -28.31 -11.09 -27.30
N LYS A 443 -28.98 -10.07 -26.74
CA LYS A 443 -29.01 -8.70 -27.29
C LYS A 443 -28.14 -7.76 -26.46
N VAL A 444 -27.27 -7.00 -27.13
CA VAL A 444 -26.50 -5.91 -26.52
C VAL A 444 -27.45 -4.82 -26.02
N ARG A 445 -27.30 -4.44 -24.76
CA ARG A 445 -28.09 -3.41 -24.08
C ARG A 445 -27.31 -2.12 -23.85
N ALA A 446 -26.02 -2.25 -23.60
CA ALA A 446 -25.10 -1.12 -23.46
C ALA A 446 -23.71 -1.52 -23.94
N SER A 447 -22.94 -0.55 -24.40
CA SER A 447 -21.55 -0.73 -24.77
C SER A 447 -20.73 0.52 -24.47
N PHE A 448 -19.42 0.31 -24.30
CA PHE A 448 -18.46 1.36 -24.05
C PHE A 448 -17.21 1.11 -24.91
N ASN A 449 -16.71 2.17 -25.56
CA ASN A 449 -15.47 2.11 -26.32
C ASN A 449 -14.28 2.28 -25.37
N VAL A 450 -13.56 1.18 -25.14
CA VAL A 450 -12.45 1.16 -24.18
C VAL A 450 -11.19 1.83 -24.70
N SER A 451 -11.10 2.09 -26.02
CA SER A 451 -9.99 2.83 -26.62
C SER A 451 -9.92 4.30 -26.18
N SER A 452 -10.93 4.79 -25.48
CA SER A 452 -10.97 6.14 -24.90
C SER A 452 -10.18 6.27 -23.59
N LEU A 453 -9.82 5.16 -22.96
CA LEU A 453 -9.00 5.13 -21.74
C LEU A 453 -7.52 5.32 -22.10
N ASP A 454 -6.73 5.95 -21.22
CA ASP A 454 -5.30 6.19 -21.47
C ASP A 454 -4.53 4.88 -21.69
N CYS A 455 -4.81 3.85 -20.87
CA CYS A 455 -4.28 2.51 -21.08
C CYS A 455 -5.08 1.67 -22.10
N GLY A 456 -6.10 2.23 -22.76
CA GLY A 456 -6.83 1.72 -23.95
C GLY A 456 -7.53 0.36 -23.91
N LEU A 457 -7.28 -0.47 -22.89
CA LEU A 457 -7.49 -1.93 -22.93
C LEU A 457 -6.75 -2.56 -24.11
N LEU A 458 -5.69 -3.28 -23.78
CA LEU A 458 -4.67 -3.65 -24.74
C LEU A 458 -4.67 -5.18 -24.90
N SER A 459 -5.01 -5.64 -26.12
CA SER A 459 -4.72 -6.97 -26.68
C SER A 459 -3.28 -7.05 -27.21
N GLY A 460 -2.52 -8.05 -26.78
CA GLY A 460 -1.12 -8.24 -27.20
C GLY A 460 -0.36 -9.32 -26.41
N GLY A 461 -1.06 -10.08 -25.56
CA GLY A 461 -0.46 -11.13 -24.74
C GLY A 461 0.71 -10.64 -23.87
N MET A 462 1.44 -11.57 -23.26
CA MET A 462 2.61 -11.24 -22.44
C MET A 462 3.77 -10.61 -23.22
N LYS A 463 3.73 -10.64 -24.56
CA LYS A 463 4.86 -10.28 -25.43
C LYS A 463 4.71 -8.95 -26.15
N GLU A 464 3.49 -8.55 -26.52
CA GLU A 464 3.26 -7.42 -27.44
C GLU A 464 2.74 -6.17 -26.74
N LEU A 465 2.31 -6.31 -25.48
CA LEU A 465 1.92 -5.17 -24.65
C LEU A 465 2.65 -5.21 -23.34
N LYS A 466 3.17 -4.08 -22.90
CA LYS A 466 2.64 -2.73 -22.91
C LYS A 466 1.52 -2.48 -21.86
N GLY A 467 1.03 -3.49 -21.13
CA GLY A 467 0.37 -3.28 -19.84
C GLY A 467 -1.00 -3.90 -19.73
N ALA A 468 -1.37 -4.21 -18.49
CA ALA A 468 -2.72 -4.43 -17.96
C ALA A 468 -3.18 -5.88 -17.78
N TRP A 469 -3.14 -6.30 -16.52
CA TRP A 469 -4.36 -6.87 -15.98
C TRP A 469 -5.39 -5.76 -15.84
N ASN A 470 -6.62 -6.06 -16.22
CA ASN A 470 -7.72 -5.15 -16.03
C ASN A 470 -8.51 -5.64 -14.84
N LEU A 471 -8.95 -4.72 -13.98
CA LEU A 471 -9.95 -5.05 -12.97
C LEU A 471 -11.30 -4.77 -13.58
N LEU A 472 -12.00 -5.86 -13.93
CA LEU A 472 -13.39 -5.79 -14.32
C LEU A 472 -14.24 -5.90 -13.07
N ARG A 473 -15.10 -4.91 -12.87
CA ARG A 473 -16.04 -4.84 -11.75
C ARG A 473 -17.45 -4.83 -12.29
N ALA A 474 -18.29 -5.74 -11.80
CA ALA A 474 -19.71 -5.77 -12.10
C ALA A 474 -20.49 -5.73 -10.79
N LEU A 475 -21.12 -4.59 -10.52
CA LEU A 475 -22.09 -4.47 -9.42
C LEU A 475 -23.46 -4.87 -9.96
N VAL A 476 -24.06 -5.83 -9.28
CA VAL A 476 -25.44 -6.22 -9.44
C VAL A 476 -26.19 -5.84 -8.18
N ASP A 477 -27.20 -4.98 -8.33
CA ASP A 477 -28.00 -4.46 -7.23
C ASP A 477 -29.46 -4.30 -7.68
N GLY A 478 -30.31 -5.26 -7.30
CA GLY A 478 -31.71 -5.30 -7.65
C GLY A 478 -31.94 -5.49 -9.15
N ASN A 479 -32.35 -4.44 -9.84
CA ASN A 479 -32.55 -4.42 -11.29
C ASN A 479 -31.45 -3.67 -12.04
N ARG A 480 -30.41 -3.19 -11.35
CA ARG A 480 -29.35 -2.36 -11.93
C ARG A 480 -28.04 -3.13 -12.05
N VAL A 481 -27.40 -3.01 -13.21
CA VAL A 481 -26.07 -3.54 -13.49
C VAL A 481 -25.14 -2.38 -13.81
N GLN A 482 -24.11 -2.21 -13.00
CA GLN A 482 -23.06 -1.22 -13.23
C GLN A 482 -21.73 -1.91 -13.46
N VAL A 483 -21.01 -1.51 -14.51
CA VAL A 483 -19.72 -2.10 -14.88
C VAL A 483 -18.65 -1.02 -14.88
N TRP A 484 -17.59 -1.26 -14.11
CA TRP A 484 -16.38 -0.44 -14.14
C TRP A 484 -15.22 -1.25 -14.70
N LEU A 485 -14.36 -0.53 -15.40
CA LEU A 485 -12.98 -0.93 -15.59
C LEU A 485 -12.12 -0.16 -14.60
N ASN A 486 -10.82 -0.34 -14.68
CA ASN A 486 -9.92 0.40 -13.83
C ASN A 486 -10.12 1.93 -13.97
N PRO A 487 -10.16 2.64 -12.84
CA PRO A 487 -10.21 4.09 -12.86
C PRO A 487 -8.83 4.65 -13.19
N MET A 488 -8.82 5.81 -13.82
CA MET A 488 -7.62 6.59 -14.03
C MET A 488 -7.62 7.78 -13.08
N TYR A 489 -6.46 8.29 -12.70
CA TYR A 489 -6.33 9.46 -11.86
C TYR A 489 -7.08 10.69 -12.43
N PRO A 490 -7.06 10.97 -13.75
CA PRO A 490 -7.91 12.00 -14.35
C PRO A 490 -9.42 11.74 -14.22
N ASP A 491 -9.87 10.50 -13.99
CA ASP A 491 -11.27 10.22 -13.72
C ASP A 491 -11.71 10.75 -12.35
N VAL A 492 -10.77 11.02 -11.44
CA VAL A 492 -11.06 11.50 -10.09
C VAL A 492 -10.69 12.97 -9.92
N PHE A 493 -9.65 13.44 -10.61
CA PHE A 493 -9.30 14.86 -10.74
C PHE A 493 -9.46 15.33 -12.19
N PRO A 494 -10.42 16.23 -12.50
CA PRO A 494 -10.63 16.71 -13.86
C PRO A 494 -9.42 17.50 -14.37
N GLU A 495 -8.65 16.89 -15.27
CA GLU A 495 -7.56 17.38 -16.16
C GLU A 495 -6.40 18.21 -15.57
N THR A 496 -6.62 19.09 -14.60
CA THR A 496 -5.55 19.81 -13.90
C THR A 496 -5.11 19.03 -12.68
N LEU A 497 -3.85 18.57 -12.70
CA LEU A 497 -3.21 18.04 -11.50
C LEU A 497 -3.26 19.15 -10.44
N PRO A 498 -3.97 18.93 -9.32
CA PRO A 498 -3.94 19.90 -8.24
C PRO A 498 -2.50 20.00 -7.74
N VAL A 499 -1.95 21.19 -7.57
CA VAL A 499 -0.57 21.35 -7.07
C VAL A 499 -0.61 21.84 -5.63
N PRO A 500 0.42 21.61 -4.81
CA PRO A 500 0.39 21.95 -3.39
C PRO A 500 -0.01 23.41 -3.10
N SER A 501 0.41 24.35 -3.96
CA SER A 501 0.08 25.78 -3.88
C SER A 501 -1.08 26.23 -4.79
N GLY A 502 -1.74 25.29 -5.49
CA GLY A 502 -2.77 25.55 -6.48
C GLY A 502 -4.17 25.66 -5.89
N PRO A 503 -5.16 26.11 -6.68
CA PRO A 503 -6.56 26.10 -6.25
C PRO A 503 -7.01 24.68 -5.96
N ARG A 504 -7.89 24.51 -4.96
CA ARG A 504 -8.51 23.22 -4.69
C ARG A 504 -9.35 22.80 -5.91
N VAL A 505 -9.11 21.58 -6.37
CA VAL A 505 -9.88 20.95 -7.45
C VAL A 505 -10.91 20.01 -6.82
N PRO A 506 -12.20 20.09 -7.17
CA PRO A 506 -13.18 19.13 -6.69
C PRO A 506 -12.83 17.71 -7.11
N ILE A 507 -12.83 16.80 -6.15
CA ILE A 507 -12.73 15.36 -6.39
C ILE A 507 -14.08 14.89 -6.93
N ARG A 508 -14.10 14.08 -7.99
CA ARG A 508 -15.34 13.49 -8.52
C ARG A 508 -15.39 11.98 -8.27
N ALA A 509 -16.58 11.47 -7.98
CA ALA A 509 -16.81 10.04 -7.92
C ALA A 509 -16.60 9.39 -9.29
N MET A 510 -16.01 8.20 -9.30
CA MET A 510 -15.69 7.48 -10.53
C MET A 510 -16.96 6.96 -11.24
N PRO A 511 -17.22 7.35 -12.50
CA PRO A 511 -18.41 6.92 -13.20
C PRO A 511 -18.26 5.48 -13.74
N PRO A 512 -19.33 4.65 -13.67
CA PRO A 512 -19.35 3.37 -14.36
C PRO A 512 -19.20 3.57 -15.88
N ARG A 513 -18.58 2.59 -16.54
CA ARG A 513 -18.46 2.56 -18.01
C ARG A 513 -19.77 2.11 -18.65
N ILE A 514 -20.51 1.23 -17.96
CA ILE A 514 -21.86 0.83 -18.30
C ILE A 514 -22.72 0.99 -17.05
N ASP A 515 -23.86 1.67 -17.19
CA ASP A 515 -24.88 1.79 -16.16
C ASP A 515 -26.23 1.44 -16.80
N PHE A 516 -26.75 0.27 -16.46
CA PHE A 516 -27.95 -0.26 -17.07
C PHE A 516 -28.96 -0.65 -16.01
N GLU A 517 -30.13 -0.02 -16.07
CA GLU A 517 -31.29 -0.40 -15.27
C GLU A 517 -32.24 -1.24 -16.12
N ASP A 518 -32.49 -2.45 -15.66
CA ASP A 518 -33.39 -3.38 -16.31
C ASP A 518 -34.83 -3.15 -15.84
N PRO A 519 -35.84 -3.20 -16.72
CA PRO A 519 -37.25 -3.18 -16.31
C PRO A 519 -37.66 -4.32 -15.35
N GLU A 520 -36.93 -5.44 -15.37
CA GLU A 520 -37.19 -6.59 -14.48
C GLU A 520 -36.03 -6.79 -13.49
N PRO A 521 -36.30 -7.11 -12.21
CA PRO A 521 -35.27 -7.47 -11.25
C PRO A 521 -34.40 -8.63 -11.73
N LEU A 522 -33.12 -8.56 -11.39
CA LEU A 522 -32.17 -9.64 -11.65
C LEU A 522 -32.57 -10.88 -10.86
N LYS A 523 -32.67 -12.01 -11.54
CA LYS A 523 -32.91 -13.29 -10.89
C LYS A 523 -31.62 -13.74 -10.21
N GLU A 524 -31.72 -14.62 -9.25
CA GLU A 524 -30.54 -15.30 -8.75
C GLU A 524 -29.94 -16.20 -9.86
N GLY A 525 -28.62 -16.28 -9.97
CA GLY A 525 -27.97 -17.07 -11.01
C GLY A 525 -26.54 -17.48 -10.68
N GLY A 526 -26.05 -18.54 -11.31
CA GLY A 526 -24.66 -18.97 -11.16
C GLY A 526 -23.70 -18.11 -11.99
N LEU A 527 -22.44 -18.04 -11.59
CA LEU A 527 -21.42 -17.26 -12.32
C LEU A 527 -20.60 -18.12 -13.30
N GLU A 528 -20.20 -17.54 -14.41
CA GLU A 528 -19.24 -18.10 -15.37
C GLU A 528 -18.21 -17.06 -15.78
N VAL A 529 -16.96 -17.49 -15.92
CA VAL A 529 -15.97 -16.76 -16.71
C VAL A 529 -15.47 -17.65 -17.84
N THR A 530 -15.47 -17.12 -19.07
CA THR A 530 -14.93 -17.79 -20.25
C THR A 530 -14.03 -16.85 -21.03
N ALA A 531 -12.98 -17.36 -21.68
CA ALA A 531 -12.17 -16.59 -22.61
C ALA A 531 -12.12 -17.29 -23.98
N GLU A 532 -12.82 -16.72 -24.96
CA GLU A 532 -12.66 -17.15 -26.35
C GLU A 532 -11.37 -16.54 -26.90
N GLY A 533 -10.42 -17.36 -27.34
CA GLY A 533 -9.08 -16.91 -27.73
C GLY A 533 -8.03 -16.97 -26.61
N GLY A 534 -8.42 -17.33 -25.38
CA GLY A 534 -7.51 -17.51 -24.25
C GLY A 534 -7.36 -16.27 -23.35
N GLY A 535 -6.73 -16.49 -22.20
CA GLY A 535 -6.49 -15.46 -21.20
C GLY A 535 -6.26 -16.03 -19.80
N PHE A 536 -6.00 -15.15 -18.85
CA PHE A 536 -5.67 -15.49 -17.47
C PHE A 536 -6.55 -14.73 -16.48
N LEU A 537 -6.82 -15.34 -15.32
CA LEU A 537 -7.35 -14.69 -14.14
C LEU A 537 -6.35 -14.79 -12.99
N ASP A 538 -6.06 -13.67 -12.35
CA ASP A 538 -5.23 -13.64 -11.14
C ASP A 538 -6.06 -13.83 -9.88
N TYR A 539 -7.23 -13.21 -9.80
CA TYR A 539 -8.20 -13.53 -8.79
C TYR A 539 -9.62 -13.34 -9.30
N PHE A 540 -10.54 -13.99 -8.60
CA PHE A 540 -11.98 -13.79 -8.74
C PHE A 540 -12.60 -13.67 -7.35
N SER A 541 -13.30 -12.58 -7.12
CA SER A 541 -13.99 -12.32 -5.85
C SER A 541 -15.43 -11.88 -6.07
N VAL A 542 -16.25 -12.15 -5.06
CA VAL A 542 -17.60 -11.62 -4.93
C VAL A 542 -17.73 -11.02 -3.54
N LEU A 543 -18.11 -9.75 -3.48
CA LEU A 543 -18.31 -9.01 -2.24
C LEU A 543 -19.77 -8.53 -2.08
N PRO A 544 -20.24 -8.29 -0.85
CA PRO A 544 -21.56 -7.72 -0.58
C PRO A 544 -21.79 -6.38 -1.30
N PRO A 545 -23.02 -6.10 -1.76
CA PRO A 545 -23.33 -4.87 -2.50
C PRO A 545 -23.24 -3.61 -1.61
N VAL A 546 -23.59 -3.71 -0.32
CA VAL A 546 -23.59 -2.58 0.64
C VAL A 546 -22.21 -1.97 0.84
N LEU A 547 -21.16 -2.75 0.66
CA LEU A 547 -19.81 -2.23 0.74
C LEU A 547 -19.48 -1.34 -0.49
N TYR A 548 -20.22 -1.39 -1.59
CA TYR A 548 -19.74 -0.80 -2.86
C TYR A 548 -20.83 -0.14 -3.73
N GLY A 549 -22.08 -0.11 -3.26
CA GLY A 549 -23.25 0.52 -3.87
C GLY A 549 -23.52 1.96 -3.40
N SER A 550 -24.71 2.50 -3.72
CA SER A 550 -25.15 3.89 -3.45
C SER A 550 -24.99 4.36 -2.00
N ASP A 551 -24.88 3.42 -1.06
CA ASP A 551 -24.78 3.67 0.37
C ASP A 551 -23.36 3.50 0.94
N TRP A 552 -22.33 3.33 0.10
CA TRP A 552 -20.95 3.41 0.59
C TRP A 552 -20.74 4.77 1.27
N PRO A 553 -20.42 4.80 2.58
CA PRO A 553 -20.07 6.03 3.27
C PRO A 553 -18.83 6.60 2.58
N GLY A 554 -19.02 7.58 1.70
CA GLY A 554 -17.99 8.07 0.78
C GLY A 554 -18.54 8.57 -0.57
N ARG A 555 -19.64 7.99 -1.08
CA ARG A 555 -20.34 8.58 -2.25
C ARG A 555 -21.33 9.69 -1.87
N GLY A 556 -21.91 9.62 -0.67
CA GLY A 556 -23.07 10.44 -0.28
C GLY A 556 -22.83 11.61 0.68
N VAL A 557 -21.59 11.86 1.13
CA VAL A 557 -21.31 12.94 2.10
C VAL A 557 -20.02 13.62 1.67
N LEU A 558 -20.04 14.95 1.51
CA LEU A 558 -18.95 15.89 1.19
C LEU A 558 -19.02 16.60 -0.18
N TYR A 559 -20.14 16.52 -0.91
CA TYR A 559 -20.48 17.53 -1.92
C TYR A 559 -21.47 18.54 -1.35
N SER A 560 -20.94 19.51 -0.59
CA SER A 560 -21.59 20.81 -0.35
C SER A 560 -20.53 21.87 -0.14
#